data_AF-Q3J0W0-F1
#
_entry.id   AF-Q3J0W0-F1
#
_cell.length_a   1.000
_cell.length_b   1.000
_cell.length_c   1.000
_cell.angle_alpha   90.00
_cell.angle_beta   90.00
_cell.angle_gamma   90.00
#
_symmetry.space_group_name_H-M   'P 1'
#
loop_
_entity.id
_entity.type
_entity.pdbx_description
1 polymer ?
#
loop_
_entity_poly.entity_id
_entity_poly.type
_entity_poly.pdbx_seq_one_letter_code
_entity_poly.pdbx_strand_id
1 'polypeptide(L)'
;MIRSLLDRLRLRLACESGSATVEFVIAVPVILSVVFSGFESGMLLSRKVLLDRALDMTVRELRLSQIENPTPDLVREHICARNTWVKDCLNVLRLELAPIATTGTWALPTAAPECINRAAEINPPDAFTLGAENELMLVRVCVVVDPLFPRLGLGLYLPKDPSGGVRLISTSAFVNEPRRTNPES
;
A
#
# COMPACT_ATOMS: atom_id res chain seq x y z
N MET A 1 -43.87 -34.47 -24.08
CA MET A 1 -43.62 -33.66 -22.87
C MET A 1 -42.48 -32.64 -23.02
N ILE A 2 -41.35 -32.97 -23.67
CA ILE A 2 -40.24 -32.01 -23.86
C ILE A 2 -40.56 -30.86 -24.84
N ARG A 3 -41.30 -31.14 -25.94
CA ARG A 3 -41.71 -30.11 -26.91
C ARG A 3 -42.64 -29.04 -26.33
N SER A 4 -43.60 -29.43 -25.49
CA SER A 4 -44.51 -28.48 -24.82
C SER A 4 -43.81 -27.60 -23.78
N LEU A 5 -42.69 -28.06 -23.20
CA LEU A 5 -41.84 -27.24 -22.33
C LEU A 5 -41.03 -26.22 -23.13
N LEU A 6 -40.50 -26.62 -24.29
CA LEU A 6 -39.77 -25.75 -25.21
C LEU A 6 -40.66 -24.64 -25.81
N ASP A 7 -41.90 -24.96 -26.18
CA ASP A 7 -42.84 -23.97 -26.70
C ASP A 7 -43.30 -22.97 -25.63
N ARG A 8 -43.49 -23.43 -24.38
CA ARG A 8 -43.77 -22.54 -23.25
C ARG A 8 -42.59 -21.63 -22.91
N LEU A 9 -41.35 -22.11 -23.04
CA LEU A 9 -40.17 -21.27 -22.91
C LEU A 9 -40.10 -20.22 -24.01
N ARG A 10 -40.32 -20.62 -25.28
CA ARG A 10 -40.35 -19.70 -26.43
C ARG A 10 -41.39 -18.58 -26.27
N LEU A 11 -42.60 -18.91 -25.81
CA LEU A 11 -43.65 -17.93 -25.53
C LEU A 11 -43.29 -16.96 -24.40
N ARG A 12 -42.56 -17.43 -23.36
CA ARG A 12 -42.06 -16.56 -22.28
C ARG A 12 -40.88 -15.70 -22.70
N LEU A 13 -40.02 -16.18 -23.61
CA LEU A 13 -38.92 -15.42 -24.22
C LEU A 13 -39.42 -14.35 -25.20
N ALA A 14 -40.62 -14.51 -25.76
CA ALA A 14 -41.27 -13.54 -26.65
C ALA A 14 -42.06 -12.44 -25.90
N CYS A 15 -42.05 -12.44 -24.56
CA CYS A 15 -42.74 -11.43 -23.75
C CYS A 15 -41.82 -10.21 -23.52
N GLU A 16 -42.22 -9.04 -24.02
CA GLU A 16 -41.49 -7.76 -23.87
C GLU A 16 -41.76 -7.03 -22.54
N SER A 17 -42.57 -7.62 -21.65
CA SER A 17 -43.05 -7.02 -20.38
C SER A 17 -41.97 -6.77 -19.32
N GLY A 18 -40.68 -6.98 -19.65
CA GLY A 18 -39.52 -6.66 -18.82
C GLY A 18 -38.46 -5.78 -19.50
N SER A 19 -38.72 -5.22 -20.69
CA SER A 19 -37.71 -4.49 -21.46
C SER A 19 -37.04 -3.34 -20.66
N ALA A 20 -37.83 -2.54 -19.94
CA ALA A 20 -37.32 -1.47 -19.08
C ALA A 20 -36.46 -1.99 -17.89
N THR A 21 -36.73 -3.19 -17.39
CA THR A 21 -35.93 -3.78 -16.30
C THR A 21 -34.59 -4.31 -16.80
N VAL A 22 -34.52 -4.75 -18.07
CA VAL A 22 -33.26 -5.22 -18.68
C VAL A 22 -32.28 -4.07 -18.82
N GLU A 23 -32.73 -2.91 -19.28
CA GLU A 23 -31.89 -1.71 -19.39
C GLU A 23 -31.35 -1.28 -18.02
N PHE A 24 -32.20 -1.27 -16.99
CA PHE A 24 -31.80 -0.94 -15.62
C PHE A 24 -30.76 -1.92 -15.06
N VAL A 25 -30.96 -3.23 -15.24
CA VAL A 25 -30.05 -4.28 -14.75
C VAL A 25 -28.68 -4.20 -15.42
N ILE A 26 -28.57 -3.62 -16.61
CA ILE A 26 -27.29 -3.43 -17.30
C ILE A 26 -26.65 -2.08 -16.94
N ALA A 27 -27.43 -0.99 -17.02
CA ALA A 27 -26.90 0.36 -16.85
C ALA A 27 -26.46 0.65 -15.40
N VAL A 28 -27.24 0.22 -14.41
CA VAL A 28 -26.97 0.54 -13.00
C VAL A 28 -25.68 -0.10 -12.49
N PRO A 29 -25.39 -1.39 -12.70
CA PRO A 29 -24.11 -1.97 -12.29
C PRO A 29 -22.91 -1.27 -12.92
N VAL A 30 -23.02 -0.84 -14.19
CA VAL A 30 -21.95 -0.09 -14.86
C VAL A 30 -21.72 1.25 -14.17
N ILE A 31 -22.77 2.03 -13.92
CA ILE A 31 -22.65 3.34 -13.24
C ILE A 31 -22.11 3.16 -11.82
N LEU A 32 -22.64 2.20 -11.05
CA LEU A 32 -22.18 1.91 -9.70
C LEU A 32 -20.72 1.45 -9.68
N SER A 33 -20.27 0.68 -10.69
CA SER A 33 -18.88 0.26 -10.77
C SER A 33 -17.91 1.44 -10.87
N VAL A 34 -18.30 2.50 -11.59
CA VAL A 34 -17.51 3.73 -11.70
C VAL A 34 -17.49 4.48 -10.37
N VAL A 35 -18.64 4.61 -9.70
CA VAL A 35 -18.75 5.25 -8.38
C VAL A 35 -17.89 4.53 -7.34
N PHE A 36 -18.00 3.21 -7.25
CA PHE A 36 -17.19 2.42 -6.31
C PHE A 36 -15.70 2.44 -6.66
N SER A 37 -15.34 2.51 -7.95
CA SER A 37 -13.94 2.71 -8.37
C SER A 37 -13.39 4.04 -7.87
N GLY A 38 -14.16 5.12 -7.98
CA GLY A 38 -13.77 6.43 -7.46
C GLY A 38 -13.59 6.42 -5.94
N PHE A 39 -14.51 5.78 -5.22
CA PHE A 39 -14.42 5.63 -3.77
C PHE A 39 -13.20 4.80 -3.34
N GLU A 40 -12.97 3.64 -3.98
CA GLU A 40 -11.79 2.80 -3.73
C GLU A 40 -10.48 3.58 -3.97
N SER A 41 -10.41 4.32 -5.09
CA SER A 41 -9.26 5.16 -5.43
C SER A 41 -8.99 6.20 -4.34
N GLY A 42 -10.04 6.91 -3.90
CA GLY A 42 -9.95 7.92 -2.86
C GLY A 42 -9.44 7.33 -1.56
N MET A 43 -9.97 6.17 -1.14
CA MET A 43 -9.55 5.48 0.08
C MET A 43 -8.08 5.04 0.02
N LEU A 44 -7.64 4.45 -1.10
CA LEU A 44 -6.25 4.04 -1.29
C LEU A 44 -5.30 5.25 -1.27
N LEU A 45 -5.68 6.34 -1.92
CA LEU A 45 -4.89 7.57 -1.93
C LEU A 45 -4.80 8.19 -0.53
N SER A 46 -5.88 8.22 0.24
CA SER A 46 -5.85 8.70 1.63
C SER A 46 -4.89 7.88 2.49
N ARG A 47 -4.94 6.54 2.39
CA ARG A 47 -3.98 5.66 3.08
C ARG A 47 -2.54 5.93 2.66
N LYS A 48 -2.30 6.13 1.36
CA LYS A 48 -0.98 6.44 0.80
C LYS A 48 -0.42 7.75 1.33
N VAL A 49 -1.20 8.84 1.28
CA VAL A 49 -0.77 10.17 1.73
C VAL A 49 -0.47 10.16 3.23
N LEU A 50 -1.26 9.44 4.03
CA LEU A 50 -1.02 9.34 5.47
C LEU A 50 0.20 8.48 5.80
N LEU A 51 0.47 7.44 5.01
CA LEU A 51 1.71 6.67 5.10
C LEU A 51 2.92 7.55 4.76
N ASP A 52 2.87 8.32 3.68
CA ASP A 52 3.94 9.25 3.29
C ASP A 52 4.22 10.28 4.39
N ARG A 53 3.16 10.88 4.93
CA ARG A 53 3.28 11.83 6.04
C ARG A 53 3.91 11.18 7.28
N ALA A 54 3.48 9.97 7.65
CA ALA A 54 4.03 9.26 8.80
C ALA A 54 5.51 8.93 8.62
N LEU A 55 5.89 8.54 7.40
CA LEU A 55 7.27 8.30 7.02
C LEU A 55 8.11 9.57 7.10
N ASP A 56 7.68 10.68 6.50
CA ASP A 56 8.43 11.95 6.52
C ASP A 56 8.63 12.51 7.93
N MET A 57 7.63 12.38 8.82
CA MET A 57 7.79 12.75 10.23
C MET A 57 8.84 11.89 10.93
N THR A 58 8.85 10.58 10.68
CA THR A 58 9.81 9.65 11.29
C THR A 58 11.21 9.85 10.72
N VAL A 59 11.33 10.11 9.42
CA VAL A 59 12.60 10.46 8.76
C VAL A 59 13.22 11.72 9.35
N ARG A 60 12.40 12.72 9.70
CA ARG A 60 12.90 13.91 10.41
C ARG A 60 13.50 13.57 11.76
N GLU A 61 12.89 12.67 12.53
CA GLU A 61 13.41 12.23 13.84
C GLU A 61 14.72 11.46 13.68
N LEU A 62 14.82 10.61 12.67
CA LEU A 62 16.07 9.91 12.30
C LEU A 62 17.17 10.89 11.90
N ARG A 63 16.85 11.85 11.04
CA ARG A 63 17.79 12.90 10.59
C ARG A 63 18.36 13.70 11.75
N LEU A 64 17.53 14.03 12.73
CA LEU A 64 17.92 14.80 13.91
C LEU A 64 18.54 13.94 15.02
N SER A 65 18.76 12.65 14.78
CA SER A 65 19.25 11.69 15.78
C SER A 65 18.42 11.69 17.08
N GLN A 66 17.11 11.95 16.98
CA GLN A 66 16.20 11.98 18.15
C GLN A 66 15.79 10.58 18.63
N ILE A 67 15.99 9.58 17.77
CA ILE A 67 15.79 8.17 18.11
C ILE A 67 17.13 7.62 18.58
N GLU A 68 17.30 7.46 19.88
CA GLU A 68 18.50 6.86 20.46
C GLU A 68 18.59 5.39 20.05
N ASN A 69 19.71 5.00 19.43
CA ASN A 69 19.95 3.64 18.93
C ASN A 69 18.79 3.09 18.06
N PRO A 70 18.59 3.64 16.86
CA PRO A 70 17.45 3.26 16.03
C PRO A 70 17.53 1.79 15.64
N THR A 71 16.54 1.01 16.08
CA THR A 71 16.32 -0.38 15.67
C THR A 71 15.21 -0.44 14.62
N PRO A 72 15.15 -1.50 13.78
CA PRO A 72 14.08 -1.65 12.81
C PRO A 72 12.70 -1.57 13.46
N ASP A 73 12.52 -2.28 14.58
CA ASP A 73 11.25 -2.34 15.31
C ASP A 73 10.82 -0.98 15.83
N LEU A 74 11.75 -0.22 16.41
CA LEU A 74 11.47 1.12 16.93
C LEU A 74 11.06 2.08 15.81
N VAL A 75 11.73 2.02 14.65
CA VAL A 75 11.35 2.87 13.51
C VAL A 75 9.97 2.47 12.97
N ARG A 76 9.64 1.17 12.91
CA ARG A 76 8.30 0.70 12.53
C ARG A 76 7.24 1.19 13.52
N GLU A 77 7.52 1.15 14.83
CA GLU A 77 6.63 1.68 15.87
C GLU A 77 6.38 3.18 15.69
N HIS A 78 7.42 3.97 15.43
CA HIS A 78 7.26 5.41 15.18
C HIS A 78 6.39 5.69 13.96
N ILE A 79 6.54 4.93 12.86
CA ILE A 79 5.69 5.10 11.67
C ILE A 79 4.25 4.68 11.98
N CYS A 80 4.06 3.54 12.62
CA CYS A 80 2.73 3.00 12.92
C CYS A 80 1.97 3.83 13.96
N ALA A 81 2.65 4.43 14.94
CA ALA A 81 2.04 5.34 15.90
C ALA A 81 1.44 6.59 15.23
N ARG A 82 2.00 7.01 14.09
CA ARG A 82 1.57 8.18 13.31
C ARG A 82 0.58 7.82 12.19
N ASN A 83 0.42 6.54 11.87
CA ASN A 83 -0.45 6.05 10.79
C ASN A 83 -1.53 5.11 11.33
N THR A 84 -2.68 5.69 11.71
CA THR A 84 -3.84 4.94 12.21
C THR A 84 -4.73 4.34 11.12
N TRP A 85 -4.45 4.63 9.84
CA TRP A 85 -5.28 4.20 8.71
C TRP A 85 -4.89 2.83 8.15
N VAL A 86 -3.72 2.32 8.55
CA VAL A 86 -3.27 0.96 8.27
C VAL A 86 -3.60 0.09 9.47
N LYS A 87 -4.53 -0.86 9.27
CA LYS A 87 -4.84 -1.86 10.29
C LYS A 87 -3.64 -2.79 10.49
N ASP A 88 -3.36 -3.09 11.74
CA ASP A 88 -2.28 -3.99 12.14
C ASP A 88 -0.91 -3.62 11.51
N CYS A 89 -0.62 -2.31 11.50
CA CYS A 89 0.49 -1.72 10.78
C CYS A 89 1.82 -2.44 11.00
N LEU A 90 2.15 -2.83 12.24
CA LEU A 90 3.41 -3.50 12.56
C LEU A 90 3.60 -4.85 11.84
N ASN A 91 2.51 -5.57 11.55
CA ASN A 91 2.56 -6.88 10.90
C ASN A 91 2.44 -6.80 9.37
N VAL A 92 2.09 -5.64 8.82
CA VAL A 92 1.92 -5.44 7.36
C VAL A 92 2.92 -4.45 6.76
N LEU A 93 3.73 -3.80 7.61
CA LEU A 93 4.73 -2.82 7.23
C LEU A 93 6.12 -3.45 7.16
N ARG A 94 6.76 -3.29 6.01
CA ARG A 94 8.15 -3.63 5.73
C ARG A 94 8.99 -2.37 5.71
N LEU A 95 10.11 -2.36 6.42
CA LEU A 95 11.06 -1.24 6.42
C LEU A 95 12.35 -1.62 5.71
N GLU A 96 12.83 -0.72 4.87
CA GLU A 96 14.16 -0.78 4.30
C GLU A 96 14.86 0.58 4.51
N LEU A 97 16.02 0.52 5.15
CA LEU A 97 16.88 1.66 5.42
C LEU A 97 18.30 1.32 4.95
N ALA A 98 18.81 2.07 3.98
CA ALA A 98 20.15 1.85 3.48
C ALA A 98 20.87 3.16 3.11
N PRO A 99 22.18 3.25 3.34
CA PRO A 99 22.98 4.35 2.82
C PRO A 99 23.11 4.22 1.28
N ILE A 100 23.09 5.36 0.60
CA ILE A 100 23.38 5.48 -0.82
C ILE A 100 24.78 6.05 -0.97
N ALA A 101 25.63 5.36 -1.75
CA ALA A 101 26.93 5.87 -2.12
C ALA A 101 26.79 7.15 -2.97
N THR A 102 27.26 8.29 -2.44
CA THR A 102 27.24 9.60 -3.12
C THR A 102 28.53 9.90 -3.88
N THR A 103 29.61 9.17 -3.58
CA THR A 103 30.90 9.28 -4.24
C THR A 103 31.03 8.25 -5.36
N GLY A 104 31.11 8.69 -6.61
CA GLY A 104 31.22 7.82 -7.79
C GLY A 104 29.89 7.62 -8.53
N THR A 105 29.57 6.37 -8.89
CA THR A 105 28.31 6.03 -9.56
C THR A 105 27.16 6.05 -8.55
N TRP A 106 26.27 7.03 -8.68
CA TRP A 106 25.01 7.09 -7.95
C TRP A 106 24.15 5.86 -8.28
N ALA A 107 24.19 4.85 -7.40
CA ALA A 107 23.47 3.60 -7.56
C ALA A 107 22.23 3.58 -6.67
N LEU A 108 21.10 4.02 -7.22
CA LEU A 108 19.80 3.87 -6.56
C LEU A 108 19.27 2.45 -6.78
N PRO A 109 18.61 1.83 -5.78
CA PRO A 109 17.93 0.57 -5.97
C PRO A 109 16.88 0.67 -7.09
N THR A 110 17.01 -0.16 -8.12
CA THR A 110 16.08 -0.18 -9.27
C THR A 110 14.86 -1.08 -9.03
N ALA A 111 14.99 -2.06 -8.13
CA ALA A 111 13.89 -2.93 -7.73
C ALA A 111 12.94 -2.19 -6.78
N ALA A 112 11.65 -2.48 -6.90
CA ALA A 112 10.66 -2.08 -5.90
C ALA A 112 11.05 -2.67 -4.53
N PRO A 113 10.78 -1.97 -3.42
CA PRO A 113 11.00 -2.52 -2.09
C PRO A 113 10.24 -3.83 -1.91
N GLU A 114 10.84 -4.74 -1.15
CA GLU A 114 10.17 -5.95 -0.73
C GLU A 114 9.02 -5.57 0.22
N CYS A 115 7.92 -6.33 0.16
CA CYS A 115 6.77 -6.15 1.03
C CYS A 115 6.56 -7.43 1.82
N ILE A 116 5.94 -7.34 2.99
CA ILE A 116 5.55 -8.53 3.74
C ILE A 116 4.67 -9.42 2.87
N ASN A 117 5.07 -10.69 2.75
CA ASN A 117 4.27 -11.72 2.13
C ASN A 117 3.42 -12.40 3.21
N ARG A 118 2.13 -12.06 3.26
CA ARG A 118 1.18 -12.65 4.22
C ARG A 118 0.91 -14.14 3.98
N ALA A 119 1.27 -14.67 2.81
CA ALA A 119 1.14 -16.10 2.48
C ALA A 119 2.41 -16.91 2.82
N ALA A 120 3.50 -16.25 3.21
CA ALA A 120 4.73 -16.92 3.63
C ALA A 120 4.70 -17.23 5.13
N GLU A 121 5.25 -18.39 5.52
CA GLU A 121 5.38 -18.79 6.93
C GLU A 121 6.41 -17.93 7.67
N ILE A 122 7.47 -17.52 6.97
CA ILE A 122 8.54 -16.67 7.48
C ILE A 122 8.83 -15.57 6.47
N ASN A 123 8.88 -14.33 6.94
CA ASN A 123 9.34 -13.18 6.16
C ASN A 123 10.80 -12.86 6.51
N PRO A 124 11.62 -12.41 5.55
CA PRO A 124 12.99 -11.98 5.85
C PRO A 124 13.00 -10.82 6.87
N PRO A 125 14.09 -10.61 7.62
CA PRO A 125 14.23 -9.46 8.55
C PRO A 125 14.42 -8.15 7.77
N ASP A 126 14.05 -7.01 8.36
CA ASP A 126 14.10 -5.71 7.68
C ASP A 126 15.52 -5.38 7.18
N ALA A 127 15.62 -4.87 5.95
CA ALA A 127 16.90 -4.47 5.38
C ALA A 127 17.30 -3.14 6.01
N PHE A 128 17.95 -3.20 7.17
CA PHE A 128 18.22 -2.04 8.00
C PHE A 128 19.72 -1.88 8.22
N THR A 129 20.28 -0.86 7.60
CA THR A 129 21.69 -0.47 7.73
C THR A 129 21.75 1.00 8.05
N LEU A 130 22.40 1.32 9.17
CA LEU A 130 22.63 2.70 9.58
C LEU A 130 23.84 3.25 8.84
N GLY A 131 23.70 4.46 8.33
CA GLY A 131 24.83 5.21 7.76
C GLY A 131 25.59 6.00 8.81
N ALA A 132 26.79 6.40 8.45
CA ALA A 132 27.60 7.35 9.21
C ALA A 132 27.05 8.78 9.13
N GLU A 133 27.70 9.71 9.82
CA GLU A 133 27.39 11.14 9.72
C GLU A 133 27.68 11.66 8.31
N ASN A 134 26.83 12.56 7.82
CA ASN A 134 26.87 13.10 6.46
C ASN A 134 26.68 12.07 5.33
N GLU A 135 26.25 10.84 5.63
CA GLU A 135 25.83 9.89 4.60
C GLU A 135 24.38 10.13 4.18
N LEU A 136 24.13 9.99 2.87
CA LEU A 136 22.79 10.03 2.30
C LEU A 136 22.11 8.67 2.56
N MET A 137 20.99 8.71 3.24
CA MET A 137 20.17 7.56 3.58
C MET A 137 18.92 7.53 2.71
N LEU A 138 18.53 6.33 2.27
CA LEU A 138 17.26 6.03 1.63
C LEU A 138 16.39 5.24 2.59
N VAL A 139 15.16 5.70 2.80
CA VAL A 139 14.12 4.95 3.50
C VAL A 139 13.05 4.57 2.51
N ARG A 140 12.73 3.28 2.49
CA ARG A 140 11.58 2.77 1.75
C ARG A 140 10.73 1.96 2.68
N VAL A 141 9.43 2.15 2.59
CA VAL A 141 8.45 1.40 3.36
C VAL A 141 7.42 0.85 2.42
N CYS A 142 7.14 -0.45 2.56
CA CYS A 142 6.03 -1.08 1.88
C CYS A 142 4.99 -1.56 2.88
N VAL A 143 3.73 -1.21 2.63
CA VAL A 143 2.59 -1.71 3.38
C VAL A 143 1.66 -2.47 2.45
N VAL A 144 1.24 -3.66 2.83
CA VAL A 144 0.17 -4.39 2.13
C VAL A 144 -1.17 -4.04 2.77
N VAL A 145 -2.14 -3.58 1.97
CA VAL A 145 -3.49 -3.24 2.42
C VAL A 145 -4.56 -3.92 1.58
N ASP A 146 -5.68 -4.27 2.20
CA ASP A 146 -6.80 -4.87 1.48
C ASP A 146 -7.69 -3.78 0.87
N PRO A 147 -8.02 -3.89 -0.43
CA PRO A 147 -9.01 -3.01 -1.06
C PRO A 147 -10.41 -3.32 -0.52
N LEU A 148 -11.30 -2.34 -0.50
CA LEU A 148 -12.68 -2.52 -0.03
C LEU A 148 -13.51 -3.31 -1.05
N PHE A 149 -13.27 -3.07 -2.34
CA PHE A 149 -13.96 -3.72 -3.45
C PHE A 149 -13.01 -4.50 -4.38
N PRO A 150 -12.37 -5.60 -3.92
CA PRO A 150 -11.35 -6.35 -4.69
C PRO A 150 -11.83 -6.93 -6.02
N ARG A 151 -13.15 -7.11 -6.16
CA ARG A 151 -13.79 -7.79 -7.30
C ARG A 151 -14.70 -6.87 -8.12
N LEU A 152 -14.62 -5.55 -7.91
CA LEU A 152 -15.46 -4.59 -8.62
C LEU A 152 -14.63 -3.39 -9.06
N GLY A 153 -14.91 -2.89 -10.27
CA GLY A 153 -14.31 -1.65 -10.76
C GLY A 153 -12.77 -1.68 -10.72
N LEU A 154 -12.16 -0.62 -10.18
CA LEU A 154 -10.70 -0.49 -10.04
C LEU A 154 -10.06 -1.68 -9.31
N GLY A 155 -10.71 -2.23 -8.27
CA GLY A 155 -10.16 -3.31 -7.48
C GLY A 155 -9.87 -4.59 -8.28
N LEU A 156 -10.53 -4.78 -9.43
CA LEU A 156 -10.22 -5.89 -10.35
C LEU A 156 -8.85 -5.72 -11.03
N TYR A 157 -8.48 -4.49 -11.36
CA TYR A 157 -7.30 -4.15 -12.16
C TYR A 157 -6.06 -3.80 -11.33
N LEU A 158 -6.21 -3.60 -10.02
CA LEU A 158 -5.05 -3.34 -9.15
C LEU A 158 -4.11 -4.56 -9.12
N PRO A 159 -2.78 -4.34 -9.19
CA PRO A 159 -1.81 -5.40 -9.04
C PRO A 159 -1.87 -5.92 -7.59
N LYS A 160 -2.34 -7.17 -7.45
CA LYS A 160 -2.51 -7.83 -6.16
C LYS A 160 -1.24 -8.60 -5.81
N ASP A 161 -0.94 -8.64 -4.52
CA ASP A 161 0.04 -9.56 -3.98
C ASP A 161 -0.55 -11.00 -3.89
N PRO A 162 0.25 -12.01 -3.52
CA PRO A 162 -0.23 -13.38 -3.38
C PRO A 162 -1.37 -13.57 -2.38
N SER A 163 -1.55 -12.64 -1.43
CA SER A 163 -2.65 -12.65 -0.46
C SER A 163 -3.93 -11.95 -0.95
N GLY A 164 -3.87 -11.28 -2.10
CA GLY A 164 -4.98 -10.50 -2.66
C GLY A 164 -5.00 -9.03 -2.24
N GLY A 165 -4.02 -8.59 -1.45
CA GLY A 165 -3.84 -7.21 -1.03
C GLY A 165 -3.11 -6.36 -2.08
N VAL A 166 -3.12 -5.05 -1.88
CA VAL A 166 -2.46 -4.06 -2.73
C VAL A 166 -1.28 -3.46 -1.97
N ARG A 167 -0.16 -3.26 -2.68
CA ARG A 167 1.06 -2.71 -2.10
C ARG A 167 1.03 -1.18 -2.16
N LEU A 168 1.21 -0.53 -1.02
CA LEU A 168 1.44 0.90 -0.90
C LEU A 168 2.90 1.12 -0.53
N ILE A 169 3.62 1.84 -1.37
CA ILE A 169 5.06 2.08 -1.20
C ILE A 169 5.32 3.56 -0.97
N SER A 170 6.04 3.87 0.11
CA SER A 170 6.52 5.21 0.42
C SER A 170 8.04 5.23 0.44
N THR A 171 8.63 6.27 -0.14
CA THR A 171 10.10 6.41 -0.25
C THR A 171 10.48 7.83 0.09
N SER A 172 11.49 8.00 0.94
CA SER A 172 12.06 9.30 1.29
C SER A 172 13.57 9.16 1.46
N ALA A 173 14.30 10.26 1.32
CA ALA A 173 15.75 10.29 1.44
C ALA A 173 16.16 11.45 2.36
N PHE A 174 17.18 11.23 3.17
CA PHE A 174 17.69 12.23 4.10
C PHE A 174 19.19 12.06 4.31
N VAL A 175 19.86 13.09 4.80
CA VAL A 175 21.28 13.02 5.19
C VAL A 175 21.35 13.00 6.70
N ASN A 176 22.17 12.12 7.27
CA ASN A 176 22.45 12.12 8.70
C ASN A 176 23.17 13.41 9.09
N GLU A 177 22.58 14.19 10.00
CA GLU A 177 23.26 15.37 10.52
C GLU A 177 24.42 14.95 11.44
N PRO A 178 25.54 15.72 11.49
CA PRO A 178 26.59 15.48 12.44
C PRO A 178 26.01 15.46 13.85
N ARG A 179 26.40 14.47 14.67
CA ARG A 179 25.93 14.43 16.05
C ARG A 179 26.36 15.71 16.73
N ARG A 180 25.40 16.46 17.27
CA ARG A 180 25.74 17.46 18.27
C ARG A 180 26.32 16.72 19.45
N THR A 181 27.63 16.74 19.59
CA THR A 181 28.27 16.53 20.89
C THR A 181 27.81 17.69 21.77
N ASN A 182 26.69 17.54 22.47
CA ASN A 182 26.43 18.42 23.61
C ASN A 182 27.46 18.05 24.68
N PRO A 183 28.36 18.97 25.08
CA PRO A 183 29.10 18.81 26.30
C PRO A 183 28.15 19.21 27.44
N GLU A 184 27.31 18.28 27.89
CA GLU A 184 26.68 18.44 29.21
C GLU A 184 27.44 17.59 30.20
N SER A 185 28.28 18.33 30.94
CA SER A 185 28.92 17.99 32.21
C SER A 185 27.94 17.51 33.27
#